data_AF-A0A9W6LXT7-F1
#
_entry.id   AF-A0A9W6LXT7-F1
#
_cell.length_a   1.000
_cell.length_b   1.000
_cell.length_c   1.000
_cell.angle_alpha   90.00
_cell.angle_beta   90.00
_cell.angle_gamma   90.00
#
_symmetry.space_group_name_H-M   'P 1'
#
loop_
_entity.id
_entity.type
_entity.pdbx_description
1 polymer ?
#
loop_
_entity_poly.entity_id
_entity_poly.type
_entity_poly.pdbx_seq_one_letter_code
_entity_poly.pdbx_strand_id
1 'polypeptide(L)'
;MELTALVLAAIGGADLIRAAAQGARLRTAGVSAVLVVCALAGAALGADPLASLVLALAPVVAALGWLATMRADDSPLGFLPVVLLAGIALTAIVVPPPAVAIRVEWGQGEGLPLSLVLLAAGGALFLLESANRVVRTALRTEDVPADGDVAPSRRRRLFGQRGERDTAAPDLQDVHTLRGGRLIGPLERIVVGGLLLAHAYPVVAALIAAKGIVRFPEISRDRERGTQAEYFLVGSMVSWAQALAITALVWLGSAALG
;
A
#
# COMPACT_ATOMS: atom_id res chain seq x y z
N MET A 1 -19.32 -0.24 5.90
CA MET A 1 -17.89 -0.54 6.12
C MET A 1 -17.36 -1.60 5.17
N GLU A 2 -18.20 -2.57 4.84
CA GLU A 2 -18.02 -3.67 3.89
C GLU A 2 -17.53 -3.19 2.52
N LEU A 3 -18.12 -2.13 1.97
CA LEU A 3 -17.68 -1.56 0.71
C LEU A 3 -16.21 -1.12 0.76
N THR A 4 -15.84 -0.30 1.74
CA THR A 4 -14.46 0.17 1.93
C THR A 4 -13.50 -0.99 2.16
N ALA A 5 -13.89 -1.95 3.00
CA ALA A 5 -13.12 -3.15 3.26
C ALA A 5 -12.83 -3.95 1.97
N LEU A 6 -13.87 -4.19 1.16
CA LEU A 6 -13.75 -4.91 -0.11
C LEU A 6 -12.95 -4.14 -1.15
N VAL A 7 -13.12 -2.81 -1.23
CA VAL A 7 -12.31 -1.95 -2.11
C VAL A 7 -10.83 -2.03 -1.74
N LEU A 8 -10.50 -1.90 -0.45
CA LEU A 8 -9.12 -1.99 0.04
C LEU A 8 -8.54 -3.39 -0.20
N ALA A 9 -9.32 -4.44 0.05
CA ALA A 9 -8.91 -5.83 -0.20
C ALA A 9 -8.68 -6.11 -1.69
N ALA A 10 -9.56 -5.62 -2.57
CA ALA A 10 -9.42 -5.79 -4.01
C ALA A 10 -8.18 -5.07 -4.55
N ILE A 11 -7.94 -3.82 -4.13
CA ILE A 11 -6.76 -3.04 -4.50
C ILE A 11 -5.48 -3.68 -3.95
N GLY A 12 -5.43 -3.92 -2.64
CA GLY A 12 -4.27 -4.48 -1.95
C GLY A 12 -3.92 -5.89 -2.44
N GLY A 13 -4.93 -6.75 -2.61
CA GLY A 13 -4.77 -8.09 -3.14
C GLY A 13 -4.28 -8.10 -4.59
N ALA A 14 -4.85 -7.26 -5.46
CA ALA A 14 -4.40 -7.16 -6.84
C ALA A 14 -2.95 -6.66 -6.93
N ASP A 15 -2.57 -5.69 -6.10
CA ASP A 15 -1.21 -5.18 -6.06
C ASP A 15 -0.20 -6.18 -5.49
N LEU A 16 -0.61 -6.95 -4.48
CA LEU A 16 0.18 -8.04 -3.93
C LEU A 16 0.45 -9.13 -4.97
N ILE A 17 -0.58 -9.55 -5.73
CA ILE A 17 -0.40 -10.49 -6.84
C ILE A 17 0.54 -9.91 -7.89
N ARG A 18 0.40 -8.62 -8.24
CA ARG A 18 1.30 -7.95 -9.18
C ARG A 18 2.76 -7.93 -8.72
N ALA A 19 3.00 -7.87 -7.41
CA ALA A 19 4.34 -7.87 -6.84
C ALA A 19 4.93 -9.29 -6.70
N ALA A 20 4.09 -10.30 -6.46
CA ALA A 20 4.52 -11.68 -6.20
C ALA A 20 4.63 -12.55 -7.46
N ALA A 21 3.73 -12.39 -8.42
CA ALA A 21 3.61 -13.28 -9.57
C ALA A 21 4.70 -13.04 -10.62
N GLN A 22 5.40 -14.11 -11.01
CA GLN A 22 6.34 -14.10 -12.13
C GLN A 22 5.61 -14.53 -13.42
N GLY A 23 5.50 -13.61 -14.38
CA GLY A 23 4.89 -13.86 -15.69
C GLY A 23 3.50 -13.23 -15.86
N ALA A 24 3.23 -12.75 -17.09
CA ALA A 24 2.03 -11.97 -17.38
C ALA A 24 0.73 -12.76 -17.16
N ARG A 25 0.69 -14.03 -17.57
CA ARG A 25 -0.50 -14.90 -17.44
C ARG A 25 -0.87 -15.18 -15.98
N LEU A 26 0.12 -15.54 -15.16
CA LEU A 26 -0.09 -15.81 -13.74
C LEU A 26 -0.58 -14.55 -13.01
N ARG A 27 0.01 -13.39 -13.35
CA ARG A 27 -0.39 -12.11 -12.80
C ARG A 27 -1.82 -11.73 -13.18
N THR A 28 -2.20 -11.87 -14.46
CA THR A 28 -3.59 -11.58 -14.89
C THR A 28 -4.58 -12.55 -14.26
N ALA A 29 -4.28 -13.85 -14.26
CA ALA A 29 -5.14 -14.85 -13.65
C ALA A 29 -5.32 -14.62 -12.14
N GLY A 30 -4.24 -14.32 -11.41
CA GLY A 30 -4.30 -14.03 -9.98
C GLY A 30 -5.05 -12.74 -9.66
N VAL A 31 -4.84 -11.67 -10.43
CA VAL A 31 -5.60 -10.41 -10.27
C VAL A 31 -7.08 -10.67 -10.55
N SER A 32 -7.41 -11.35 -11.65
CA SER A 32 -8.80 -11.72 -11.97
C SER A 32 -9.42 -12.57 -10.86
N ALA A 33 -8.69 -13.54 -10.31
CA ALA A 33 -9.16 -14.36 -9.20
C ALA A 33 -9.47 -13.52 -7.95
N VAL A 34 -8.59 -12.59 -7.56
CA VAL A 34 -8.83 -11.67 -6.44
C VAL A 34 -10.08 -10.84 -6.69
N LEU A 35 -10.24 -10.25 -7.88
CA LEU A 35 -11.40 -9.43 -8.22
C LEU A 35 -12.69 -10.24 -8.19
N VAL A 36 -12.68 -11.47 -8.70
CA VAL A 36 -13.83 -12.39 -8.66
C VAL A 36 -14.18 -12.75 -7.21
N VAL A 37 -13.19 -13.08 -6.37
CA VAL A 37 -13.42 -13.37 -4.95
C VAL A 37 -14.04 -12.18 -4.22
N CYS A 38 -13.51 -10.97 -4.43
CA CYS A 38 -14.09 -9.76 -3.85
C CYS A 38 -15.51 -9.48 -4.35
N ALA A 39 -15.78 -9.70 -5.65
CA ALA A 39 -17.12 -9.52 -6.21
C ALA A 39 -18.13 -10.52 -5.64
N LEU A 40 -17.76 -11.79 -5.53
CA LEU A 40 -18.60 -12.84 -4.96
C LEU A 40 -18.85 -12.59 -3.46
N ALA A 41 -17.82 -12.18 -2.71
CA ALA A 41 -17.97 -11.80 -1.31
C ALA A 41 -18.92 -10.60 -1.16
N GLY A 42 -18.78 -9.57 -2.00
CA GLY A 42 -19.68 -8.42 -2.01
C GLY A 42 -21.13 -8.78 -2.33
N ALA A 43 -21.34 -9.61 -3.35
CA ALA A 43 -22.68 -10.10 -3.70
C ALA A 43 -23.35 -10.85 -2.55
N ALA A 44 -22.57 -11.69 -1.84
CA ALA A 44 -23.05 -12.50 -0.71
C ALA A 44 -23.35 -11.67 0.56
N LEU A 45 -22.73 -10.50 0.70
CA LEU A 45 -22.89 -9.62 1.86
C LEU A 45 -24.00 -8.56 1.69
N GLY A 46 -24.58 -8.41 0.50
CA GLY A 46 -25.64 -7.42 0.28
C GLY A 46 -26.95 -7.79 0.99
N ALA A 47 -27.55 -6.81 1.67
CA ALA A 47 -28.82 -6.97 2.37
C ALA A 47 -30.04 -7.03 1.43
N ASP A 48 -29.89 -6.44 0.24
CA ASP A 48 -30.90 -6.37 -0.83
C ASP A 48 -30.22 -6.46 -2.20
N PRO A 49 -30.96 -6.68 -3.30
CA PRO A 49 -30.37 -6.84 -4.63
C PRO A 49 -29.50 -5.66 -5.09
N LEU A 50 -29.85 -4.42 -4.75
CA LEU A 50 -29.05 -3.24 -5.11
C LEU A 50 -27.78 -3.18 -4.27
N ALA A 51 -27.87 -3.43 -2.95
CA ALA A 51 -26.70 -3.53 -2.08
C ALA A 51 -25.73 -4.64 -2.53
N SER A 52 -26.24 -5.83 -2.88
CA SER A 52 -25.42 -6.93 -3.42
C SER A 52 -24.73 -6.54 -4.72
N LEU A 53 -25.44 -5.86 -5.63
CA LEU A 53 -24.87 -5.40 -6.90
C LEU A 53 -23.76 -4.37 -6.68
N VAL A 54 -24.00 -3.38 -5.81
CA VAL A 54 -23.03 -2.33 -5.49
C VAL A 54 -21.80 -2.92 -4.81
N LEU A 55 -21.98 -3.77 -3.80
CA LEU A 55 -20.87 -4.42 -3.09
C LEU A 55 -20.08 -5.38 -3.98
N ALA A 56 -20.70 -5.99 -5.00
CA ALA A 56 -20.01 -6.84 -5.96
C ALA A 56 -19.19 -6.02 -6.98
N LEU A 57 -19.76 -4.95 -7.54
CA LEU A 57 -19.17 -4.24 -8.66
C LEU A 57 -18.21 -3.12 -8.24
N ALA A 58 -18.55 -2.34 -7.21
CA ALA A 58 -17.77 -1.16 -6.83
C ALA A 58 -16.30 -1.50 -6.45
N PRO A 59 -16.00 -2.57 -5.69
CA PRO A 59 -14.61 -2.98 -5.43
C PRO A 59 -13.85 -3.34 -6.70
N VAL A 60 -14.49 -4.01 -7.65
CA VAL A 60 -13.90 -4.39 -8.93
C VAL A 60 -13.58 -3.15 -9.75
N VAL A 61 -14.54 -2.23 -9.90
CA VAL A 61 -14.35 -0.97 -10.63
C VAL A 61 -13.26 -0.12 -9.99
N ALA A 62 -13.27 0.02 -8.66
CA ALA A 62 -12.25 0.76 -7.93
C ALA A 62 -10.86 0.14 -8.12
N ALA A 63 -10.73 -1.18 -8.02
CA ALA A 63 -9.47 -1.87 -8.23
C ALA A 63 -8.97 -1.76 -9.68
N LEU A 64 -9.85 -1.90 -10.69
CA LEU A 64 -9.45 -1.72 -12.09
C LEU A 64 -9.02 -0.27 -12.38
N GLY A 65 -9.76 0.71 -11.85
CA GLY A 65 -9.40 2.13 -11.94
C GLY A 65 -8.06 2.41 -11.26
N TRP A 66 -7.84 1.84 -10.06
CA TRP A 66 -6.55 1.90 -9.38
C TRP A 66 -5.45 1.27 -10.21
N LEU A 67 -5.63 0.06 -10.76
CA LEU A 67 -4.60 -0.62 -11.55
C LEU A 67 -4.26 0.13 -12.85
N ALA A 68 -5.24 0.81 -13.45
CA ALA A 68 -5.05 1.61 -14.66
C ALA A 68 -4.26 2.90 -14.39
N THR A 69 -4.45 3.50 -13.21
CA THR A 69 -3.91 4.81 -12.83
C THR A 69 -2.66 4.71 -11.96
N MET A 70 -2.60 3.81 -10.99
CA MET A 70 -1.44 3.55 -10.13
C MET A 70 -0.57 2.42 -10.73
N ARG A 71 0.32 2.78 -11.65
CA ARG A 71 1.31 1.85 -12.21
C ARG A 71 2.50 1.70 -11.26
N ALA A 72 3.35 0.69 -11.50
CA ALA A 72 4.44 0.34 -10.57
C ALA A 72 5.44 1.49 -10.37
N ASP A 73 5.63 2.29 -11.42
CA ASP A 73 6.61 3.37 -11.48
C ASP A 73 5.97 4.73 -11.82
N ASP A 74 4.68 4.81 -12.15
CA ASP A 74 4.10 6.06 -12.64
C ASP A 74 2.61 6.15 -12.32
N SER A 75 2.15 7.35 -11.99
CA SER A 75 0.72 7.67 -11.89
C SER A 75 0.45 8.88 -12.77
N PRO A 76 -0.18 8.70 -13.95
CA PRO A 76 -0.47 9.82 -14.86
C PRO A 76 -1.47 10.81 -14.25
N LEU A 77 -2.15 10.44 -13.17
CA LEU A 77 -3.12 11.28 -12.45
C LEU A 77 -2.60 11.70 -11.06
N GLY A 78 -1.30 11.52 -10.78
CA GLY A 78 -0.70 11.85 -9.49
C GLY A 78 -1.42 11.14 -8.34
N PHE A 79 -1.89 11.93 -7.36
CA PHE A 79 -2.59 11.45 -6.15
C PHE A 79 -4.11 11.27 -6.30
N LEU A 80 -4.71 11.62 -7.45
CA LEU A 80 -6.17 11.57 -7.62
C LEU A 80 -6.79 10.20 -7.24
N PRO A 81 -6.22 9.04 -7.62
CA PRO A 81 -6.76 7.74 -7.20
C PRO A 81 -6.75 7.54 -5.67
N VAL A 82 -5.76 8.10 -4.97
CA VAL A 82 -5.69 8.06 -3.50
C VAL A 82 -6.78 8.93 -2.88
N VAL A 83 -7.01 10.12 -3.44
CA VAL A 83 -8.06 11.04 -2.99
C VAL A 83 -9.44 10.43 -3.19
N LEU A 84 -9.70 9.80 -4.35
CA LEU A 84 -10.95 9.09 -4.61
C LEU A 84 -11.18 7.94 -3.62
N LEU A 85 -10.12 7.16 -3.34
CA LEU A 85 -10.18 6.09 -2.33
C LEU A 85 -10.48 6.64 -0.93
N ALA A 86 -9.85 7.75 -0.53
CA ALA A 86 -10.14 8.42 0.73
C ALA A 86 -11.60 8.90 0.79
N GLY A 87 -12.13 9.47 -0.30
CA GLY A 87 -13.53 9.87 -0.41
C GLY A 87 -14.51 8.69 -0.26
N ILE A 88 -14.21 7.54 -0.85
CA ILE A 88 -15.01 6.31 -0.67
C ILE A 88 -14.97 5.86 0.80
N ALA A 89 -13.79 5.89 1.43
CA ALA A 89 -13.64 5.51 2.83
C ALA A 89 -14.38 6.45 3.79
N LEU A 90 -14.31 7.76 3.56
CA LEU A 90 -15.01 8.77 4.37
C LEU A 90 -16.53 8.67 4.20
N THR A 91 -17.02 8.48 2.98
CA THR A 91 -18.45 8.30 2.73
C THR A 91 -19.02 7.11 3.51
N ALA A 92 -18.25 6.02 3.63
CA ALA A 92 -18.66 4.83 4.39
C ALA A 92 -18.74 5.04 5.90
N ILE A 93 -18.07 6.07 6.44
CA ILE A 93 -18.18 6.48 7.84
C ILE A 93 -19.42 7.36 8.04
N VAL A 94 -19.64 8.32 7.13
CA VAL A 94 -20.74 9.30 7.25
C VAL A 94 -22.10 8.65 7.02
N VAL A 95 -22.17 7.70 6.08
CA VAL A 95 -23.39 6.96 5.75
C VAL A 95 -23.12 5.48 5.99
N PRO A 96 -23.20 5.01 7.26
CA PRO A 96 -22.97 3.60 7.55
C PRO A 96 -24.05 2.77 6.87
N PRO A 97 -23.69 1.84 5.95
CA PRO A 97 -24.68 0.94 5.37
C PRO A 97 -25.24 0.01 6.47
N PRO A 98 -26.43 -0.59 6.24
CA PRO A 98 -26.93 -1.62 7.13
C PRO A 98 -25.88 -2.72 7.29
N ALA A 99 -25.39 -2.90 8.53
CA ALA A 99 -24.32 -3.83 8.81
C ALA A 99 -24.81 -5.26 8.66
N VAL A 100 -24.00 -6.11 8.03
CA VAL A 100 -24.25 -7.54 8.02
C VAL A 100 -24.07 -8.05 9.46
N ALA A 101 -25.13 -8.62 10.04
CA ALA A 101 -25.15 -9.11 11.43
C ALA A 101 -24.37 -10.43 11.62
N ILE A 102 -23.26 -10.60 10.92
CA ILE A 102 -22.34 -11.71 11.10
C ILE A 102 -21.23 -11.26 12.05
N ARG A 103 -21.00 -12.05 13.09
CA ARG A 103 -19.87 -11.90 14.00
C ARG A 103 -18.88 -13.03 13.78
N VAL A 104 -17.60 -12.69 13.87
CA VAL A 104 -16.48 -13.63 13.83
C VAL A 104 -16.09 -13.90 15.27
N GLU A 105 -16.38 -15.11 15.74
CA GLU A 105 -16.00 -15.55 17.08
C GLU A 105 -14.50 -15.84 17.11
N TRP A 106 -13.82 -15.32 18.14
CA TRP A 106 -12.40 -15.56 18.35
C TRP A 106 -12.11 -15.75 19.84
N GLY A 107 -11.67 -16.96 20.21
CA GLY A 107 -11.42 -17.30 21.60
C GLY A 107 -12.68 -17.25 22.46
N GLN A 108 -12.53 -16.84 23.71
CA GLN A 108 -13.62 -16.77 24.70
C GLN A 108 -14.24 -15.37 24.81
N GLY A 109 -13.82 -14.41 23.97
CA GLY A 109 -14.31 -13.04 23.99
C GLY A 109 -15.58 -12.85 23.16
N GLU A 110 -16.18 -11.67 23.22
CA GLU A 110 -17.26 -11.30 22.30
C GLU A 110 -16.77 -11.34 20.85
N GLY A 111 -17.57 -11.96 19.98
CA GLY A 111 -17.26 -12.03 18.55
C GLY A 111 -17.20 -10.63 17.92
N LEU A 112 -16.20 -10.42 17.06
CA LEU A 112 -16.01 -9.15 16.35
C LEU A 112 -16.96 -9.06 15.15
N PRO A 113 -17.54 -7.89 14.84
CA PRO A 113 -18.30 -7.72 13.61
C PRO A 113 -17.48 -8.09 12.37
N LEU A 114 -18.05 -8.88 11.46
CA LEU A 114 -17.36 -9.31 10.22
C LEU A 114 -16.86 -8.11 9.42
N SER A 115 -17.63 -7.03 9.36
CA SER A 115 -17.26 -5.79 8.67
C SER A 115 -15.99 -5.15 9.22
N LEU A 116 -15.76 -5.23 10.54
CA LEU A 116 -14.54 -4.74 11.19
C LEU A 116 -13.34 -5.63 10.85
N VAL A 117 -13.53 -6.95 10.87
CA VAL A 117 -12.48 -7.92 10.49
C VAL A 117 -12.09 -7.73 9.02
N LEU A 118 -13.06 -7.60 8.13
CA LEU A 118 -12.82 -7.34 6.71
C LEU A 118 -12.12 -6.01 6.49
N LEU A 119 -12.48 -4.96 7.24
CA LEU A 119 -11.84 -3.65 7.12
C LEU A 119 -10.39 -3.69 7.58
N ALA A 120 -10.11 -4.34 8.71
CA ALA A 120 -8.75 -4.54 9.20
C ALA A 120 -7.90 -5.36 8.21
N ALA A 121 -8.45 -6.46 7.69
CA ALA A 121 -7.78 -7.31 6.71
C ALA A 121 -7.53 -6.59 5.37
N GLY A 122 -8.54 -5.91 4.83
CA GLY A 122 -8.43 -5.13 3.58
C GLY A 122 -7.45 -3.97 3.73
N GLY A 123 -7.51 -3.26 4.86
CA GLY A 123 -6.55 -2.21 5.21
C GLY A 123 -5.12 -2.74 5.30
N ALA A 124 -4.92 -3.88 5.97
CA ALA A 124 -3.61 -4.52 6.03
C ALA A 124 -3.08 -4.91 4.64
N LEU A 125 -3.90 -5.53 3.79
CA LEU A 125 -3.54 -5.86 2.40
C LEU A 125 -3.11 -4.61 1.62
N PHE A 126 -3.84 -3.50 1.77
CA PHE A 126 -3.50 -2.24 1.12
C PHE A 126 -2.15 -1.68 1.62
N LEU A 127 -1.87 -1.75 2.93
CA LEU A 127 -0.63 -1.24 3.53
C LEU A 127 0.61 -2.02 3.08
N LEU A 128 0.46 -3.27 2.60
CA LEU A 128 1.57 -4.09 2.14
C LEU A 128 2.20 -3.57 0.85
N GLU A 129 1.46 -3.53 -0.26
CA GLU A 129 2.03 -3.17 -1.56
C GLU A 129 1.44 -1.89 -2.16
N SER A 130 0.14 -1.62 -1.99
CA SER A 130 -0.48 -0.42 -2.55
C SER A 130 0.07 0.85 -1.90
N ALA A 131 0.29 0.84 -0.58
CA ALA A 131 0.90 1.97 0.12
C ALA A 131 2.33 2.25 -0.34
N ASN A 132 3.12 1.23 -0.71
CA ASN A 132 4.46 1.44 -1.28
C ASN A 132 4.41 2.22 -2.59
N ARG A 133 3.39 1.98 -3.43
CA ARG A 133 3.25 2.71 -4.69
C ARG A 133 2.90 4.17 -4.45
N VAL A 134 2.00 4.45 -3.50
CA VAL A 134 1.67 5.83 -3.12
C VAL A 134 2.91 6.58 -2.63
N VAL A 135 3.73 5.96 -1.79
CA VAL A 135 5.00 6.55 -1.33
C VAL A 135 5.95 6.83 -2.51
N ARG A 136 6.08 5.90 -3.46
CA ARG A 136 6.91 6.13 -4.65
C ARG A 136 6.38 7.26 -5.53
N THR A 137 5.06 7.35 -5.71
CA THR A 137 4.43 8.46 -6.43
C THR A 137 4.70 9.79 -5.73
N ALA A 138 4.65 9.84 -4.40
CA ALA A 138 4.94 11.03 -3.62
C ALA A 138 6.39 11.51 -3.80
N LEU A 139 7.34 10.61 -3.64
CA LEU A 139 8.77 10.92 -3.78
C LEU A 139 9.13 11.43 -5.18
N ARG A 140 8.46 10.89 -6.22
CA ARG A 140 8.64 11.35 -7.61
C ARG A 140 8.00 12.70 -7.89
N THR A 141 6.89 13.03 -7.21
CA THR A 141 6.20 14.32 -7.42
C THR A 141 7.05 15.48 -6.90
N GLU A 142 7.82 15.25 -5.84
CA GLU A 142 8.75 16.23 -5.25
C GLU A 142 10.13 16.25 -5.94
N ASP A 143 10.29 15.58 -7.09
CA ASP A 143 11.56 15.47 -7.83
C ASP A 143 12.77 15.10 -6.94
N VAL A 144 12.56 14.29 -5.90
CA VAL A 144 13.64 13.85 -5.01
C VAL A 144 14.39 12.70 -5.69
N PRO A 145 15.59 12.89 -6.29
CA PRO A 145 16.30 11.79 -6.90
C PRO A 145 16.65 10.75 -5.83
N ALA A 146 16.27 9.49 -6.08
CA ALA A 146 16.77 8.39 -5.29
C ALA A 146 18.28 8.29 -5.53
N ASP A 147 19.10 8.44 -4.48
CA ASP A 147 20.54 8.18 -4.61
C ASP A 147 20.74 6.78 -5.18
N GLY A 148 21.39 6.72 -6.35
CA GLY A 148 21.56 5.50 -7.14
C GLY A 148 21.08 5.61 -8.58
N ASP A 149 20.26 6.61 -8.93
CA ASP A 149 19.99 6.96 -10.34
C ASP A 149 21.15 7.79 -10.92
N VAL A 150 22.35 7.19 -10.96
CA VAL A 150 23.13 7.30 -12.19
C VAL A 150 22.33 6.50 -13.20
N ALA A 151 21.27 7.10 -13.74
CA ALA A 151 20.52 6.55 -14.84
C ALA A 151 21.56 6.04 -15.84
N PRO A 152 21.56 4.75 -16.26
CA PRO A 152 22.31 4.38 -17.42
C PRO A 152 21.71 5.23 -18.50
N SER A 153 22.44 6.26 -18.88
CA SER A 153 21.99 7.30 -19.77
C SER A 153 21.53 6.56 -21.01
N ARG A 154 20.20 6.45 -21.14
CA ARG A 154 19.51 6.05 -22.36
C ARG A 154 19.63 7.23 -23.34
N ARG A 155 20.82 7.84 -23.42
CA ARG A 155 21.34 8.51 -24.60
C ARG A 155 21.47 7.41 -25.63
N ARG A 156 20.37 7.18 -26.33
CA ARG A 156 20.30 7.13 -27.80
C ARG A 156 21.71 7.10 -28.44
N ARG A 157 22.40 5.95 -28.38
CA ARG A 157 23.58 5.69 -29.21
C ARG A 157 23.03 5.33 -30.59
N LEU A 158 22.58 6.37 -31.29
CA LEU A 158 22.21 6.31 -32.70
C LEU A 158 23.43 6.47 -33.62
N PHE A 159 24.65 6.53 -33.07
CA PHE A 159 25.90 6.57 -33.82
C PHE A 159 26.91 5.61 -33.19
N GLY A 160 27.48 4.76 -34.03
CA GLY A 160 28.16 3.54 -33.64
C GLY A 160 29.60 3.70 -33.17
N GLN A 161 30.13 2.60 -32.64
CA GLN A 161 31.50 2.15 -32.92
C GLN A 161 31.62 0.67 -32.54
N ARG A 162 32.31 -0.07 -33.41
CA ARG A 162 32.64 -1.50 -33.34
C ARG A 162 34.05 -1.62 -32.77
N GLY A 163 34.30 -2.61 -31.92
CA GLY A 163 35.57 -2.83 -31.20
C GLY A 163 35.47 -2.29 -29.76
N GLU A 164 35.83 -3.00 -28.69
CA GLU A 164 36.93 -3.94 -28.48
C GLU A 164 36.58 -4.92 -27.35
N ARG A 165 37.15 -6.14 -27.43
CA ARG A 165 37.24 -7.07 -26.31
C ARG A 165 38.36 -6.59 -25.40
N ASP A 166 38.09 -6.48 -24.10
CA ASP A 166 39.13 -6.75 -23.12
C ASP A 166 38.55 -7.27 -21.80
N THR A 167 39.25 -8.27 -21.28
CA THR A 167 38.96 -9.10 -20.12
C THR A 167 39.13 -8.36 -18.80
N ALA A 168 38.16 -8.44 -17.88
CA ALA A 168 38.40 -8.18 -16.45
C ALA A 168 37.33 -8.84 -15.56
N ALA A 169 37.80 -9.78 -14.73
CA ALA A 169 37.30 -10.29 -13.45
C ALA A 169 35.82 -10.77 -13.29
N PRO A 170 35.59 -11.93 -12.64
CA PRO A 170 34.24 -12.27 -12.18
C PRO A 170 33.83 -11.26 -11.11
N ASP A 171 32.79 -10.50 -11.43
CA ASP A 171 32.13 -9.55 -10.55
C ASP A 171 31.56 -10.29 -9.33
N LEU A 172 32.25 -10.17 -8.19
CA LEU A 172 31.80 -10.67 -6.88
C LEU A 172 30.79 -9.70 -6.22
N GLN A 173 30.07 -8.90 -7.00
CA GLN A 173 28.96 -8.05 -6.51
C GLN A 173 27.58 -8.73 -6.52
N ASP A 174 27.53 -10.06 -6.57
CA ASP A 174 26.34 -10.84 -6.18
C ASP A 174 26.22 -10.98 -4.65
N VAL A 175 26.64 -9.97 -3.89
CA VAL A 175 26.26 -9.87 -2.48
C VAL A 175 24.79 -9.49 -2.44
N HIS A 176 23.94 -10.52 -2.37
CA HIS A 176 22.56 -10.50 -1.92
C HIS A 176 22.11 -9.10 -1.48
N THR A 177 21.64 -8.31 -2.44
CA THR A 177 20.77 -7.16 -2.14
C THR A 177 19.49 -7.77 -1.61
N LEU A 178 19.51 -8.05 -0.30
CA LEU A 178 18.42 -8.63 0.44
C LEU A 178 17.18 -7.85 0.04
N ARG A 179 16.12 -8.57 -0.37
CA ARG A 179 14.78 -8.01 -0.61
C ARG A 179 14.24 -7.20 0.60
N GLY A 180 14.97 -7.15 1.72
CA GLY A 180 14.69 -6.39 2.94
C GLY A 180 14.27 -4.94 2.69
N GLY A 181 14.87 -4.22 1.72
CA GLY A 181 14.44 -2.87 1.39
C GLY A 181 12.96 -2.75 0.97
N ARG A 182 12.39 -3.82 0.38
CA ARG A 182 10.96 -3.84 -0.01
C ARG A 182 10.01 -4.17 1.14
N LEU A 183 10.47 -4.90 2.14
CA LEU A 183 9.60 -5.43 3.21
C LEU A 183 9.63 -4.58 4.49
N ILE A 184 10.67 -3.79 4.71
CA ILE A 184 10.79 -2.96 5.92
C ILE A 184 9.62 -1.96 6.03
N GLY A 185 9.34 -1.20 4.98
CA GLY A 185 8.25 -0.20 4.99
C GLY A 185 6.87 -0.80 5.31
N PRO A 186 6.44 -1.87 4.61
CA PRO A 186 5.22 -2.60 4.93
C PRO A 186 5.15 -3.07 6.38
N LEU A 187 6.23 -3.68 6.89
CA LEU A 187 6.27 -4.18 8.27
C LEU A 187 6.13 -3.06 9.29
N GLU A 188 6.81 -1.92 9.07
CA GLU A 188 6.65 -0.74 9.93
C GLU A 188 5.19 -0.29 10.00
N ARG A 189 4.51 -0.17 8.85
CA ARG A 189 3.09 0.26 8.82
C ARG A 189 2.18 -0.71 9.58
N ILE A 190 2.38 -2.02 9.42
CA ILE A 190 1.59 -3.04 10.12
C ILE A 190 1.85 -3.02 11.62
N VAL A 191 3.12 -2.94 12.04
CA VAL A 191 3.50 -2.85 13.46
C VAL A 191 2.86 -1.62 14.09
N VAL A 192 2.92 -0.49 13.41
CA VAL A 192 2.40 0.79 13.91
C VAL A 192 0.89 0.77 14.00
N GLY A 193 0.20 0.31 12.95
CA GLY A 193 -1.25 0.18 12.99
C GLY A 193 -1.71 -0.78 14.09
N GLY A 194 -1.02 -1.91 14.25
CA GLY A 194 -1.29 -2.86 15.33
C GLY A 194 -1.09 -2.27 16.72
N LEU A 195 0.02 -1.56 16.95
CA LEU A 195 0.30 -0.90 18.23
C LEU A 195 -0.71 0.21 18.54
N LEU A 196 -1.14 0.98 17.54
CA LEU A 196 -2.17 2.02 17.70
C LEU A 196 -3.52 1.41 18.09
N LEU A 197 -3.94 0.33 17.43
CA LEU A 197 -5.15 -0.41 17.79
C LEU A 197 -5.05 -1.06 19.19
N ALA A 198 -3.83 -1.42 19.62
CA ALA A 198 -3.54 -1.90 20.96
C ALA A 198 -3.35 -0.77 21.99
N HIS A 199 -3.59 0.50 21.62
CA HIS A 199 -3.40 1.68 22.47
C HIS A 199 -1.97 1.86 23.03
N ALA A 200 -0.97 1.26 22.38
CA ALA A 200 0.44 1.31 22.78
C ALA A 200 1.15 2.59 22.27
N TYR A 201 0.55 3.76 22.51
CA TYR A 201 1.03 5.05 22.01
C TYR A 201 2.49 5.38 22.36
N PRO A 202 2.99 5.09 23.58
CA PRO A 202 4.39 5.35 23.92
C PRO A 202 5.37 4.55 23.05
N VAL A 203 5.01 3.32 22.67
CA VAL A 203 5.85 2.46 21.82
C VAL A 203 5.89 3.01 20.40
N VAL A 204 4.76 3.47 19.88
CA VAL A 204 4.70 4.13 18.56
C VAL A 204 5.57 5.39 18.54
N ALA A 205 5.47 6.23 19.57
CA ALA A 205 6.31 7.42 19.70
C ALA A 205 7.81 7.07 19.75
N ALA A 206 8.17 6.02 20.50
CA ALA A 206 9.54 5.53 20.58
C ALA A 206 10.06 5.01 19.22
N LEU A 207 9.25 4.28 18.46
CA LEU A 207 9.61 3.79 17.12
C LEU A 207 9.88 4.94 16.14
N ILE A 208 9.01 5.97 16.14
CA ILE A 208 9.17 7.16 15.30
C ILE A 208 10.48 7.90 15.66
N ALA A 209 10.73 8.11 16.96
CA ALA A 209 11.94 8.76 17.44
C ALA A 209 13.21 7.97 17.09
N ALA A 210 13.21 6.65 17.32
CA ALA A 210 14.33 5.78 17.00
C ALA A 210 14.66 5.80 15.50
N LYS A 211 13.65 5.79 14.63
CA LYS A 211 13.84 5.86 13.17
C LYS A 211 14.55 7.14 12.75
N GLY A 212 14.21 8.29 13.36
CA GLY A 212 14.87 9.57 13.11
C GLY A 212 16.33 9.60 13.57
N ILE A 213 16.61 9.09 14.77
CA ILE A 213 17.97 9.08 15.35
C ILE A 213 18.91 8.20 14.53
N VAL A 214 18.48 7.00 14.15
CA VAL A 214 19.32 6.04 13.40
C VAL A 214 19.70 6.57 12.02
N ARG A 215 18.83 7.39 11.39
CA ARG A 215 19.07 7.95 10.04
C ARG A 215 19.76 9.31 10.04
N PHE A 216 19.96 9.91 11.21
CA PHE A 216 20.57 11.21 11.34
C PHE A 216 21.99 11.31 10.74
N PRO A 217 22.88 10.31 10.93
CA PRO A 217 24.23 10.36 10.35
C PRO A 217 24.23 10.39 8.82
N GLU A 218 23.35 9.62 8.17
CA GLU A 218 23.24 9.59 6.71
C GLU A 218 22.63 10.88 6.16
N ILE A 219 21.57 11.39 6.80
CA ILE A 219 20.92 12.66 6.43
C ILE A 219 21.90 13.83 6.58
N SER A 220 22.75 13.81 7.62
CA SER A 220 23.69 14.89 7.90
C SER A 220 24.87 14.94 6.94
N ARG A 221 25.18 13.85 6.24
CA ARG A 221 26.27 13.79 5.25
C ARG A 221 25.91 14.45 3.92
N ASP A 222 24.62 14.48 3.56
CA ASP A 222 24.10 15.10 2.34
C ASP A 222 23.58 16.53 2.59
N ARG A 223 24.30 17.32 3.40
CA ARG A 223 23.84 18.64 3.84
C ARG A 223 23.80 19.69 2.71
N GLU A 224 24.60 19.52 1.66
CA GLU A 224 24.68 20.47 0.54
C GLU A 224 23.51 20.34 -0.45
N ARG A 225 22.96 19.13 -0.65
CA ARG A 225 21.82 18.90 -1.54
C ARG A 225 20.50 18.73 -0.81
N GLY A 226 20.52 18.28 0.45
CA GLY A 226 19.31 18.07 1.26
C GLY A 226 18.39 16.93 0.77
N THR A 227 18.74 16.29 -0.33
CA THR A 227 17.92 15.28 -1.01
C THR A 227 17.65 14.07 -0.12
N GLN A 228 18.63 13.61 0.65
CA GLN A 228 18.43 12.51 1.60
C GLN A 228 17.46 12.87 2.74
N ALA A 229 17.49 14.13 3.19
CA ALA A 229 16.57 14.61 4.22
C ALA A 229 15.13 14.62 3.70
N GLU A 230 14.92 15.17 2.50
CA GLU A 230 13.61 15.23 1.83
C GLU A 230 13.06 13.84 1.54
N TYR A 231 13.90 12.94 0.99
CA TYR A 231 13.51 11.55 0.74
C TYR A 231 13.01 10.85 2.02
N PHE A 232 13.77 11.00 3.11
CA PHE A 232 13.42 10.39 4.38
C PHE A 232 12.15 11.01 4.97
N LEU A 233 12.02 12.33 4.93
CA LEU A 233 10.87 13.07 5.47
C LEU A 233 9.59 12.75 4.70
N VAL A 234 9.57 12.97 3.38
CA VAL A 234 8.41 12.70 2.52
C VAL A 234 8.04 11.22 2.57
N GLY A 235 9.03 10.34 2.42
CA GLY A 235 8.81 8.89 2.44
C GLY A 235 8.21 8.40 3.76
N SER A 236 8.74 8.88 4.89
CA SER A 236 8.21 8.55 6.21
C SER A 236 6.82 9.16 6.40
N MET A 237 6.64 10.47 6.18
CA MET A 237 5.36 11.15 6.42
C MET A 237 4.21 10.52 5.65
N VAL A 238 4.39 10.23 4.36
CA VAL A 238 3.36 9.59 3.54
C VAL A 238 3.07 8.17 4.05
N SER A 239 4.12 7.41 4.38
CA SER A 239 3.97 6.04 4.90
C SER A 239 3.20 6.00 6.24
N TRP A 240 3.56 6.86 7.18
CA TRP A 240 2.91 6.97 8.48
C TRP A 240 1.49 7.51 8.39
N ALA A 241 1.24 8.50 7.52
CA ALA A 241 -0.09 9.04 7.27
C ALA A 241 -1.05 7.96 6.76
N GLN A 242 -0.60 7.06 5.87
CA GLN A 242 -1.41 5.95 5.38
C GLN A 242 -1.70 4.92 6.48
N ALA A 243 -0.71 4.56 7.30
CA ALA A 243 -0.92 3.65 8.43
C ALA A 243 -1.93 4.23 9.44
N LEU A 244 -1.80 5.52 9.76
CA LEU A 244 -2.73 6.26 10.62
C LEU A 244 -4.13 6.31 10.02
N ALA A 245 -4.26 6.62 8.74
CA ALA A 245 -5.56 6.69 8.06
C ALA A 245 -6.30 5.35 8.11
N ILE A 246 -5.64 4.24 7.74
CA ILE A 246 -6.23 2.90 7.80
C ILE A 246 -6.60 2.54 9.25
N THR A 247 -5.73 2.84 10.21
CA THR A 247 -6.00 2.56 11.63
C THR A 247 -7.18 3.37 12.15
N ALA A 248 -7.28 4.65 11.77
CA ALA A 248 -8.41 5.50 12.12
C ALA A 248 -9.72 4.98 11.51
N LEU A 249 -9.71 4.49 10.27
CA LEU A 249 -10.89 3.85 9.67
C LEU A 249 -11.36 2.63 10.48
N VAL A 250 -10.42 1.77 10.91
CA VAL A 250 -10.73 0.61 11.74
C VAL A 250 -11.28 1.04 13.10
N TRP A 251 -10.65 2.02 13.75
CA TRP A 251 -11.08 2.53 15.05
C TRP A 251 -12.48 3.18 14.97
N LEU A 252 -12.71 4.05 13.99
CA LEU A 252 -14.03 4.66 13.74
C LEU A 252 -15.09 3.61 13.43
N GLY A 253 -14.73 2.57 12.66
CA GLY A 253 -15.61 1.43 12.39
C GLY A 253 -15.98 0.66 13.64
N SER A 254 -15.03 0.45 14.55
CA SER A 254 -15.32 -0.20 15.83
C SER A 254 -16.28 0.64 16.69
N ALA A 255 -16.11 1.96 16.72
CA ALA A 255 -16.97 2.87 17.48
C ALA A 255 -18.39 2.98 16.90
N ALA A 256 -18.56 2.78 15.59
CA ALA A 256 -19.87 2.81 14.94
C ALA A 256 -20.66 1.49 15.09
N LEU A 257 -20.01 0.41 15.50
CA LEU A 257 -20.58 -0.94 15.59
C LEU A 257 -20.73 -1.47 17.03
N GLY A 258 -20.14 -0.78 18.01
CA GLY A 258 -20.31 -1.02 19.44
C GLY A 258 -21.44 -0.18 20.01
#